data_AF-A0A1H9ZTU0-F1
#
_entry.id   AF-A0A1H9ZTU0-F1
#
_cell.length_a   1.000
_cell.length_b   1.000
_cell.length_c   1.000
_cell.angle_alpha   90.00
_cell.angle_beta   90.00
_cell.angle_gamma   90.00
#
_symmetry.space_group_name_H-M   'P 1'
#
loop_
_entity.id
_entity.type
_entity.pdbx_description
1 polymer ?
#
loop_
_entity_poly.entity_id
_entity_poly.type
_entity_poly.pdbx_seq_one_letter_code
_entity_poly.pdbx_strand_id
1 'polypeptide(L)'
;MIKQQIFLENKCILTIFHDKFEDYPENKKIKQNKKVGNYQVEFSEEFIRDYENEEIKYDKKIAGFLERDNKKNPYSTYCCNYIEYLTYNKQGLINDFLKEKNIFNKISDFIREWTGLSIKRSPYLLFNTLVYNHTPLEIKMKLDDSGNKDKINFDILENDFLNLIFIIKFKINDLVVDSKKYMGEINEAFSEKEWNLYDLEVYTSDYDLVYANYDASFISSINVNMNIVSNKGAKKLNTSSKTVKLKSYNSEPIEIGEFNPKKITDYLYQENSMAKKFSSQKLFHFLTENEYHKALDIFEDIADSSSYNNLWIFDPYAINYKTEGGKSKLEDIYSVIANTLSMNKKIVYEFNNSEEDPEKRIEICKNDFEEFEESITSLKDAVNKKGERLNLEFKATTKHFHDRFIFLENCENIMGYMLGTSFNSFGENYSTIIELTSAQANDILEKLKKNLLSDKNNIFNKEI
;
A
#
# COMPACT_ATOMS: atom_id res chain seq x y z
N MET A 1 22.07 -39.01 -8.02
CA MET A 1 20.91 -38.14 -7.71
C MET A 1 20.64 -38.16 -6.21
N ILE A 2 19.91 -37.18 -5.68
CA ILE A 2 19.46 -37.15 -4.28
C ILE A 2 17.96 -37.39 -4.22
N LYS A 3 17.52 -38.26 -3.32
CA LYS A 3 16.11 -38.49 -2.97
C LYS A 3 15.86 -37.94 -1.57
N GLN A 4 14.91 -37.03 -1.47
CA GLN A 4 14.40 -36.48 -0.23
C GLN A 4 12.96 -36.93 -0.02
N GLN A 5 12.61 -37.31 1.21
CA GLN A 5 11.25 -37.68 1.57
C GLN A 5 10.85 -37.02 2.88
N ILE A 6 9.59 -36.59 2.94
CA ILE A 6 8.97 -36.04 4.14
C ILE A 6 7.86 -36.99 4.57
N PHE A 7 7.89 -37.38 5.84
CA PHE A 7 6.85 -38.18 6.47
C PHE A 7 6.15 -37.37 7.56
N LEU A 8 4.85 -37.59 7.69
CA LEU A 8 4.02 -37.08 8.77
C LEU A 8 3.26 -38.26 9.37
N GLU A 9 3.44 -38.55 10.66
CA GLU A 9 2.84 -39.73 11.30
C GLU A 9 3.11 -41.03 10.52
N ASN A 10 4.36 -41.24 10.10
CA ASN A 10 4.81 -42.37 9.27
C ASN A 10 4.21 -42.44 7.85
N LYS A 11 3.43 -41.44 7.43
CA LYS A 11 2.91 -41.35 6.06
C LYS A 11 3.80 -40.45 5.22
N CYS A 12 4.30 -40.94 4.08
CA CYS A 12 5.03 -40.10 3.14
C CYS A 12 4.07 -39.05 2.54
N ILE A 13 4.38 -37.79 2.77
CA ILE A 13 3.58 -36.64 2.30
C ILE A 13 4.28 -35.85 1.20
N LEU A 14 5.55 -36.13 0.90
CA LEU A 14 6.28 -35.48 -0.18
C LEU A 14 7.52 -36.31 -0.53
N THR A 15 7.77 -36.51 -1.82
CA THR A 15 9.04 -37.05 -2.31
C THR A 15 9.62 -36.10 -3.34
N ILE A 16 10.90 -35.80 -3.21
CA ILE A 16 11.63 -34.89 -4.10
C ILE A 16 12.89 -35.61 -4.59
N PHE A 17 13.12 -35.56 -5.88
CA PHE A 17 14.35 -36.01 -6.51
C PHE A 17 15.11 -34.80 -7.06
N HIS A 18 16.40 -34.73 -6.76
CA HIS A 18 17.31 -33.74 -7.31
C HIS A 18 18.33 -34.43 -8.20
N ASP A 19 18.31 -34.07 -9.48
CA ASP A 19 19.22 -34.58 -10.49
C ASP A 19 20.55 -33.79 -10.51
N LYS A 20 21.60 -34.39 -11.09
CA LYS A 20 22.96 -33.82 -11.24
C LYS A 20 23.72 -33.52 -9.95
N PHE A 21 23.48 -34.31 -8.91
CA PHE A 21 24.29 -34.35 -7.69
C PHE A 21 25.21 -35.58 -7.71
N GLU A 22 26.16 -35.61 -8.65
CA GLU A 22 27.07 -36.75 -8.89
C GLU A 22 28.12 -36.90 -7.78
N ASP A 23 28.56 -35.78 -7.19
CA ASP A 23 29.53 -35.76 -6.09
C ASP A 23 28.92 -36.12 -4.71
N TYR A 24 27.62 -36.43 -4.66
CA TYR A 24 26.96 -36.77 -3.41
C TYR A 24 27.33 -38.19 -2.98
N PRO A 25 27.85 -38.43 -1.74
CA PRO A 25 28.36 -39.74 -1.37
C PRO A 25 27.27 -40.83 -1.35
N GLU A 26 27.50 -41.96 -2.05
CA GLU A 26 26.49 -43.04 -2.20
C GLU A 26 25.97 -43.59 -0.87
N ASN A 27 26.82 -43.64 0.17
CA ASN A 27 26.46 -44.17 1.48
C ASN A 27 25.88 -43.13 2.44
N LYS A 28 25.76 -41.86 2.02
CA LYS A 28 25.27 -40.79 2.88
C LYS A 28 23.75 -40.88 3.02
N LYS A 29 23.30 -40.97 4.26
CA LYS A 29 21.89 -40.91 4.64
C LYS A 29 21.70 -39.88 5.74
N ILE A 30 20.81 -38.92 5.52
CA ILE A 30 20.43 -37.94 6.53
C ILE A 30 19.01 -38.28 6.99
N LYS A 31 18.78 -38.24 8.31
CA LYS A 31 17.45 -38.35 8.90
C LYS A 31 17.27 -37.30 9.98
N GLN A 32 16.11 -36.66 9.99
CA GLN A 32 15.79 -35.58 10.92
C GLN A 32 14.33 -35.68 11.35
N ASN A 33 14.08 -35.56 12.65
CA ASN A 33 12.74 -35.71 13.21
C ASN A 33 12.40 -34.48 14.06
N LYS A 34 11.15 -34.01 13.95
CA LYS A 34 10.67 -32.85 14.70
C LYS A 34 9.23 -33.06 15.13
N LYS A 35 8.96 -32.83 16.42
CA LYS A 35 7.59 -32.80 16.95
C LYS A 35 6.98 -31.41 16.76
N VAL A 36 5.80 -31.35 16.13
CA VAL A 36 5.03 -30.12 15.88
C VAL A 36 3.62 -30.30 16.41
N GLY A 37 3.35 -29.76 17.61
CA GLY A 37 2.10 -30.01 18.31
C GLY A 37 1.97 -31.49 18.66
N ASN A 38 0.89 -32.12 18.19
CA ASN A 38 0.67 -33.57 18.35
C ASN A 38 1.28 -34.40 17.21
N TYR A 39 1.87 -33.77 16.19
CA TYR A 39 2.38 -34.47 15.02
C TYR A 39 3.89 -34.69 15.07
N GLN A 40 4.37 -35.80 14.53
CA GLN A 40 5.76 -36.11 14.24
C GLN A 40 6.02 -35.96 12.74
N VAL A 41 6.95 -35.07 12.41
CA VAL A 41 7.45 -34.85 11.05
C VAL A 41 8.84 -35.44 10.95
N GLU A 42 9.09 -36.18 9.88
CA GLU A 42 10.38 -36.78 9.60
C GLU A 42 10.86 -36.39 8.20
N PHE A 43 12.15 -36.13 8.08
CA PHE A 43 12.85 -35.93 6.82
C PHE A 43 13.87 -37.06 6.67
N SER A 44 13.97 -37.60 5.45
CA SER A 44 15.05 -38.50 5.06
C SER A 44 15.63 -38.11 3.73
N GLU A 45 16.95 -38.15 3.63
CA GLU A 45 17.71 -37.94 2.40
C GLU A 45 18.63 -39.12 2.16
N GLU A 46 18.68 -39.59 0.92
CA GLU A 46 19.63 -40.61 0.48
C GLU A 46 20.05 -40.40 -0.97
N PHE A 47 21.22 -40.94 -1.32
CA PHE A 47 21.64 -41.05 -2.71
C PHE A 47 20.84 -42.15 -3.43
N ILE A 48 20.46 -41.86 -4.66
CA ILE A 48 19.95 -42.86 -5.60
C ILE A 48 20.64 -42.70 -6.96
N ARG A 49 20.75 -43.79 -7.70
CA ARG A 49 21.36 -43.78 -9.05
C ARG A 49 20.46 -43.11 -10.06
N ASP A 50 19.20 -43.53 -10.10
CA ASP A 50 18.21 -43.03 -11.05
C ASP A 50 16.82 -43.18 -10.43
N TYR A 51 16.02 -42.11 -10.54
CA TYR A 51 14.64 -42.10 -10.07
C TYR A 51 13.70 -42.95 -10.94
N GLU A 52 14.08 -43.28 -12.18
CA GLU A 52 13.29 -44.17 -13.04
C GLU A 52 13.21 -45.60 -12.50
N ASN A 53 14.13 -45.99 -11.62
CA ASN A 53 14.10 -47.27 -10.92
C ASN A 53 13.15 -47.28 -9.71
N GLU A 54 12.57 -46.15 -9.33
CA GLU A 54 11.66 -46.02 -8.20
C GLU A 54 10.20 -46.23 -8.63
N GLU A 55 9.41 -46.94 -7.82
CA GLU A 55 7.98 -47.09 -8.07
C GLU A 55 7.23 -45.79 -7.70
N ILE A 56 6.96 -44.94 -8.69
CA ILE A 56 6.20 -43.70 -8.51
C ILE A 56 4.74 -43.94 -8.91
N LYS A 57 3.83 -43.87 -7.93
CA LYS A 57 2.37 -43.91 -8.16
C LYS A 57 1.85 -42.52 -8.43
N TYR A 58 1.11 -42.34 -9.53
CA TYR A 58 0.56 -41.04 -9.92
C TYR A 58 -0.67 -41.19 -10.81
N ASP A 59 -1.51 -40.15 -10.81
CA ASP A 59 -2.68 -40.04 -11.68
C ASP A 59 -2.35 -39.30 -12.98
N LYS A 60 -1.47 -38.29 -12.92
CA LYS A 60 -1.04 -37.53 -14.10
C LYS A 60 0.39 -37.01 -13.95
N LYS A 61 1.12 -36.90 -15.06
CA LYS A 61 2.45 -36.28 -15.14
C LYS A 61 2.35 -34.92 -15.82
N ILE A 62 3.02 -33.90 -15.26
CA ILE A 62 3.29 -32.63 -15.95
C ILE A 62 4.79 -32.35 -15.91
N ALA A 63 5.28 -31.67 -16.94
CA ALA A 63 6.68 -31.26 -17.03
C ALA A 63 6.77 -29.82 -17.55
N GLY A 64 7.84 -29.12 -17.20
CA GLY A 64 8.10 -27.76 -17.68
C GLY A 64 9.38 -27.18 -17.10
N PHE A 65 9.58 -25.89 -17.38
CA PHE A 65 10.68 -25.10 -16.84
C PHE A 65 10.17 -24.22 -15.70
N LEU A 66 10.95 -24.07 -14.64
CA LEU A 66 10.69 -23.18 -13.53
C LEU A 66 11.78 -22.10 -13.50
N GLU A 67 11.35 -20.85 -13.68
CA GLU A 67 12.17 -19.67 -13.50
C GLU A 67 12.69 -19.54 -12.07
N ARG A 68 13.70 -18.70 -11.87
CA ARG A 68 14.41 -18.55 -10.59
C ARG A 68 13.48 -18.34 -9.39
N ASP A 69 12.54 -17.41 -9.50
CA ASP A 69 11.64 -17.05 -8.39
C ASP A 69 10.29 -17.80 -8.39
N ASN A 70 10.16 -18.84 -9.23
CA ASN A 70 8.95 -19.65 -9.31
C ASN A 70 8.63 -20.25 -7.93
N LYS A 71 7.36 -20.20 -7.53
CA LYS A 71 6.90 -20.74 -6.25
C LYS A 71 7.11 -22.25 -6.05
N LYS A 72 7.38 -23.01 -7.12
CA LYS A 72 7.68 -24.45 -7.09
C LYS A 72 9.17 -24.75 -7.24
N ASN A 73 10.02 -23.75 -7.50
CA ASN A 73 11.46 -23.93 -7.61
C ASN A 73 12.08 -24.00 -6.19
N PRO A 74 12.77 -25.08 -5.81
CA PRO A 74 13.41 -25.19 -4.51
C PRO A 74 14.77 -24.46 -4.44
N TYR A 75 15.33 -24.07 -5.59
CA TYR A 75 16.62 -23.40 -5.67
C TYR A 75 16.46 -21.88 -5.59
N SER A 76 17.37 -21.21 -4.88
CA SER A 76 17.32 -19.75 -4.69
C SER A 76 17.96 -18.95 -5.84
N THR A 77 18.93 -19.55 -6.52
CA THR A 77 19.79 -18.87 -7.51
C THR A 77 19.66 -19.49 -8.91
N TYR A 78 19.33 -20.78 -9.00
CA TYR A 78 19.21 -21.51 -10.25
C TYR A 78 17.76 -21.61 -10.73
N CYS A 79 17.61 -21.72 -12.06
CA CYS A 79 16.37 -22.21 -12.65
C CYS A 79 16.41 -23.75 -12.69
N CYS A 80 15.28 -24.39 -13.01
CA CYS A 80 15.28 -25.84 -13.18
C CYS A 80 14.22 -26.33 -14.16
N ASN A 81 14.55 -27.44 -14.82
CA ASN A 81 13.57 -28.31 -15.43
C ASN A 81 12.88 -29.12 -14.33
N TYR A 82 11.58 -29.32 -14.50
CA TYR A 82 10.71 -29.84 -13.46
C TYR A 82 9.75 -30.87 -14.03
N ILE A 83 9.56 -31.94 -13.27
CA ILE A 83 8.51 -32.94 -13.49
C ILE A 83 7.71 -33.10 -12.19
N GLU A 84 6.39 -33.06 -12.31
CA GLU A 84 5.45 -33.35 -11.22
C GLU A 84 4.64 -34.60 -11.54
N TYR A 85 4.72 -35.58 -10.65
CA TYR A 85 3.84 -36.73 -10.62
C TYR A 85 2.68 -36.42 -9.64
N LEU A 86 1.51 -36.13 -10.22
CA LEU A 86 0.32 -35.63 -9.55
C LEU A 86 -0.52 -36.76 -8.94
N THR A 87 -0.96 -36.56 -7.71
CA THR A 87 -2.01 -37.34 -7.06
C THR A 87 -3.25 -36.46 -6.86
N TYR A 88 -4.40 -36.83 -7.43
CA TYR A 88 -5.65 -36.08 -7.35
C TYR A 88 -6.42 -36.33 -6.06
N ASN A 89 -6.50 -37.59 -5.61
CA ASN A 89 -7.31 -37.96 -4.45
C ASN A 89 -6.59 -37.69 -3.11
N LYS A 90 -6.39 -36.41 -2.79
CA LYS A 90 -5.68 -35.95 -1.58
C LYS A 90 -6.43 -34.91 -0.73
N GLN A 91 -7.67 -34.57 -1.11
CA GLN A 91 -8.46 -33.51 -0.45
C GLN A 91 -8.74 -33.79 1.02
N GLY A 92 -9.08 -35.04 1.41
CA GLY A 92 -9.33 -35.37 2.82
C GLY A 92 -8.12 -35.11 3.72
N LEU A 93 -6.93 -35.53 3.27
CA LEU A 93 -5.68 -35.39 4.01
C LEU A 93 -5.19 -33.95 4.08
N ILE A 94 -5.35 -33.19 2.99
CA ILE A 94 -5.00 -31.77 2.96
C ILE A 94 -5.96 -30.96 3.84
N ASN A 95 -7.27 -31.25 3.81
CA ASN A 95 -8.27 -30.51 4.57
C ASN A 95 -8.08 -30.67 6.09
N ASP A 96 -7.71 -31.86 6.56
CA ASP A 96 -7.43 -32.05 7.99
C ASP A 96 -6.14 -31.34 8.41
N PHE A 97 -5.15 -31.28 7.53
CA PHE A 97 -3.88 -30.59 7.75
C PHE A 97 -3.98 -29.06 7.73
N LEU A 98 -4.88 -28.51 6.90
CA LEU A 98 -5.07 -27.06 6.75
C LEU A 98 -5.93 -26.44 7.87
N LYS A 99 -6.68 -27.22 8.64
CA LYS A 99 -7.53 -26.72 9.75
C LYS A 99 -6.71 -26.02 10.83
N GLU A 100 -5.48 -26.49 11.08
CA GLU A 100 -4.57 -25.91 12.08
C GLU A 100 -3.46 -25.08 11.42
N LYS A 101 -3.78 -23.85 11.01
CA LYS A 101 -2.86 -22.93 10.30
C LYS A 101 -1.48 -22.80 10.95
N ASN A 102 -1.41 -22.79 12.28
CA ASN A 102 -0.13 -22.70 13.01
C ASN A 102 0.72 -23.96 12.88
N ILE A 103 0.10 -25.15 12.88
CA ILE A 103 0.79 -26.42 12.68
C ILE A 103 1.26 -26.51 11.22
N PHE A 104 0.37 -26.23 10.26
CA PHE A 104 0.71 -26.19 8.83
C PHE A 104 1.94 -25.30 8.56
N ASN A 105 1.97 -24.11 9.16
CA ASN A 105 3.07 -23.17 8.98
C ASN A 105 4.40 -23.74 9.49
N LYS A 106 4.42 -24.32 10.70
CA LYS A 106 5.62 -24.91 11.29
C LYS A 106 6.16 -26.10 10.50
N ILE A 107 5.26 -26.92 9.95
CA ILE A 107 5.66 -28.07 9.12
C ILE A 107 6.18 -27.57 7.77
N SER A 108 5.53 -26.57 7.17
CA SER A 108 6.02 -25.97 5.93
C SER A 108 7.39 -25.32 6.10
N ASP A 109 7.66 -24.69 7.26
CA ASP A 109 8.97 -24.14 7.59
C ASP A 109 10.02 -25.26 7.73
N PHE A 110 9.67 -26.38 8.37
CA PHE A 110 10.54 -27.56 8.43
C PHE A 110 10.84 -28.13 7.03
N ILE A 111 9.84 -28.26 6.16
CA ILE A 111 10.05 -28.74 4.79
C ILE A 111 10.97 -27.78 4.02
N ARG A 112 10.73 -26.47 4.12
CA ARG A 112 11.56 -25.46 3.44
C ARG A 112 13.00 -25.46 3.93
N GLU A 113 13.22 -25.64 5.23
CA GLU A 113 14.55 -25.70 5.84
C GLU A 113 15.40 -26.83 5.24
N TRP A 114 14.81 -28.02 5.02
CA TRP A 114 15.54 -29.20 4.54
C TRP A 114 15.54 -29.37 3.03
N THR A 115 14.55 -28.82 2.32
CA THR A 115 14.36 -29.07 0.88
C THR A 115 14.43 -27.80 0.01
N GLY A 116 14.46 -26.61 0.62
CA GLY A 116 14.31 -25.33 -0.08
C GLY A 116 12.88 -25.02 -0.55
N LEU A 117 12.02 -26.03 -0.69
CA LEU A 117 10.67 -25.90 -1.24
C LEU A 117 9.68 -25.25 -0.25
N SER A 118 9.00 -24.19 -0.69
CA SER A 118 7.99 -23.50 0.12
C SER A 118 6.57 -24.03 -0.13
N ILE A 119 6.16 -25.02 0.67
CA ILE A 119 4.78 -25.56 0.64
C ILE A 119 3.73 -24.50 1.01
N LYS A 120 4.09 -23.45 1.77
CA LYS A 120 3.18 -22.31 2.04
C LYS A 120 2.69 -21.64 0.75
N ARG A 121 3.55 -21.51 -0.28
CA ARG A 121 3.20 -20.90 -1.57
C ARG A 121 2.47 -21.89 -2.50
N SER A 122 2.66 -23.18 -2.28
CA SER A 122 2.14 -24.27 -3.13
C SER A 122 1.67 -25.48 -2.29
N PRO A 123 0.61 -25.35 -1.46
CA PRO A 123 0.21 -26.40 -0.51
C PRO A 123 -0.25 -27.69 -1.17
N TYR A 124 -0.77 -27.60 -2.41
CA TYR A 124 -1.22 -28.74 -3.18
C TYR A 124 -0.08 -29.58 -3.77
N LEU A 125 1.19 -29.30 -3.44
CA LEU A 125 2.31 -30.20 -3.77
C LEU A 125 2.40 -31.39 -2.82
N LEU A 126 1.77 -31.31 -1.64
CA LEU A 126 1.71 -32.45 -0.72
C LEU A 126 1.10 -33.67 -1.44
N PHE A 127 1.66 -34.84 -1.14
CA PHE A 127 1.38 -36.15 -1.71
C PHE A 127 1.74 -36.31 -3.19
N ASN A 128 2.47 -35.35 -3.77
CA ASN A 128 3.07 -35.51 -5.09
C ASN A 128 4.52 -35.94 -4.97
N THR A 129 5.05 -36.42 -6.10
CA THR A 129 6.47 -36.69 -6.29
C THR A 129 7.04 -35.70 -7.30
N LEU A 130 8.13 -35.03 -6.92
CA LEU A 130 8.72 -33.93 -7.66
C LEU A 130 10.11 -34.34 -8.15
N VAL A 131 10.45 -34.06 -9.40
CA VAL A 131 11.80 -34.24 -9.94
C VAL A 131 12.30 -32.89 -10.43
N TYR A 132 13.45 -32.47 -9.91
CA TYR A 132 14.11 -31.23 -10.26
C TYR A 132 15.46 -31.52 -10.90
N ASN A 133 15.68 -30.95 -12.08
CA ASN A 133 16.96 -30.93 -12.75
C ASN A 133 17.40 -29.47 -12.89
N HIS A 134 18.33 -29.04 -12.04
CA HIS A 134 18.80 -27.66 -12.04
C HIS A 134 19.55 -27.36 -13.35
N THR A 135 19.45 -26.12 -13.81
CA THR A 135 20.26 -25.64 -14.92
C THR A 135 21.55 -25.03 -14.35
N PRO A 136 22.74 -25.52 -14.73
CA PRO A 136 24.04 -25.03 -14.24
C PRO A 136 24.39 -23.69 -14.89
N LEU A 137 23.57 -22.67 -14.61
CA LEU A 137 23.75 -21.30 -15.05
C LEU A 137 23.34 -20.36 -13.91
N GLU A 138 24.34 -19.75 -13.27
CA GLU A 138 24.13 -18.73 -12.24
C GLU A 138 24.61 -17.38 -12.75
N ILE A 139 23.69 -16.40 -12.74
CA ILE A 139 23.95 -15.04 -13.20
C ILE A 139 23.66 -14.08 -12.05
N LYS A 140 24.65 -13.28 -11.68
CA LYS A 140 24.50 -12.18 -10.73
C LYS A 140 24.39 -10.87 -11.51
N MET A 141 23.29 -10.16 -11.29
CA MET A 141 23.04 -8.86 -11.90
C MET A 141 23.25 -7.73 -10.89
N LYS A 142 23.83 -6.63 -11.35
CA LYS A 142 23.98 -5.40 -10.56
C LYS A 142 23.70 -4.18 -11.45
N LEU A 143 23.21 -3.11 -10.85
CA LEU A 143 23.27 -1.80 -11.50
C LEU A 143 24.71 -1.32 -11.56
N ASP A 144 25.00 -0.48 -12.55
CA ASP A 144 26.33 0.09 -12.70
C ASP A 144 26.65 1.07 -11.55
N ASP A 145 27.75 0.80 -10.84
CA ASP A 145 28.19 1.59 -9.68
C ASP A 145 28.70 2.99 -10.08
N SER A 146 28.92 3.24 -11.38
CA SER A 146 29.39 4.51 -11.93
C SER A 146 28.33 5.64 -11.92
N GLY A 147 27.11 5.33 -11.47
CA GLY A 147 25.97 6.26 -11.42
C GLY A 147 25.05 6.19 -12.64
N ASN A 148 25.39 5.38 -13.66
CA ASN A 148 24.50 5.13 -14.79
C ASN A 148 23.46 4.04 -14.47
N LYS A 149 22.33 4.46 -13.89
CA LYS A 149 21.21 3.59 -13.50
C LYS A 149 20.50 2.90 -14.68
N ASP A 150 20.82 3.27 -15.92
CA ASP A 150 20.20 2.71 -17.11
C ASP A 150 20.98 1.50 -17.68
N LYS A 151 22.04 1.06 -16.97
CA LYS A 151 22.90 -0.07 -17.32
C LYS A 151 22.87 -1.18 -16.27
N ILE A 152 22.75 -2.42 -16.73
CA ILE A 152 22.84 -3.66 -15.95
C ILE A 152 24.17 -4.34 -16.30
N ASN A 153 24.95 -4.66 -15.27
CA ASN A 153 26.14 -5.49 -15.38
C ASN A 153 25.80 -6.94 -14.99
N PHE A 154 26.35 -7.90 -15.74
CA PHE A 154 26.13 -9.33 -15.57
C PHE A 154 27.45 -10.01 -15.21
N ASP A 155 27.46 -10.70 -14.06
CA ASP A 155 28.54 -11.59 -13.65
C ASP A 155 28.04 -13.04 -13.80
N ILE A 156 28.58 -13.80 -14.74
CA ILE A 156 28.30 -15.24 -14.90
C ILE A 156 29.18 -16.00 -13.89
N LEU A 157 28.57 -16.58 -12.86
CA LEU A 157 29.28 -17.27 -11.77
C LEU A 157 29.51 -18.75 -12.08
N GLU A 158 28.58 -19.36 -12.81
CA GLU A 158 28.61 -20.76 -13.23
C GLU A 158 27.93 -20.88 -14.59
N ASN A 159 28.52 -21.66 -15.50
CA ASN A 159 27.96 -21.93 -16.82
C ASN A 159 28.56 -23.19 -17.46
N ASP A 160 27.76 -24.24 -17.61
CA ASP A 160 28.16 -25.45 -18.35
C ASP A 160 27.67 -25.47 -19.81
N PHE A 161 27.01 -24.40 -20.26
CA PHE A 161 26.44 -24.31 -21.61
C PHE A 161 27.38 -23.59 -22.58
N LEU A 162 27.45 -24.11 -23.80
CA LEU A 162 28.12 -23.45 -24.91
C LEU A 162 27.12 -22.61 -25.71
N ASN A 163 27.57 -21.46 -26.23
CA ASN A 163 26.83 -20.62 -27.16
C ASN A 163 25.42 -20.22 -26.66
N LEU A 164 25.39 -19.33 -25.68
CA LEU A 164 24.15 -18.82 -25.10
C LEU A 164 23.55 -17.67 -25.91
N ILE A 165 22.23 -17.54 -25.84
CA ILE A 165 21.45 -16.45 -26.41
C ILE A 165 20.73 -15.73 -25.27
N PHE A 166 21.12 -14.49 -24.99
CA PHE A 166 20.50 -13.67 -23.96
C PHE A 166 19.43 -12.77 -24.60
N ILE A 167 18.22 -12.80 -24.06
CA ILE A 167 17.13 -11.90 -24.41
C ILE A 167 16.78 -11.09 -23.16
N ILE A 168 16.97 -9.78 -23.25
CA ILE A 168 16.71 -8.84 -22.16
C ILE A 168 15.59 -7.91 -22.58
N LYS A 169 14.53 -7.82 -21.78
CA LYS A 169 13.42 -6.89 -22.00
C LYS A 169 13.43 -5.87 -20.88
N PHE A 170 13.63 -4.60 -21.20
CA PHE A 170 13.52 -3.51 -20.22
C PHE A 170 12.06 -3.05 -20.16
N LYS A 171 11.56 -2.83 -18.95
CA LYS A 171 10.15 -2.59 -18.68
C LYS A 171 9.92 -1.39 -17.78
N ILE A 172 8.79 -0.72 -17.99
CA ILE A 172 8.16 0.17 -17.01
C ILE A 172 6.89 -0.53 -16.53
N ASN A 173 6.90 -1.03 -15.30
CA ASN A 173 5.83 -1.91 -14.79
C ASN A 173 5.64 -3.08 -15.77
N ASP A 174 4.43 -3.28 -16.30
CA ASP A 174 4.16 -4.38 -17.24
C ASP A 174 4.51 -4.03 -18.71
N LEU A 175 4.86 -2.78 -19.02
CA LEU A 175 5.12 -2.32 -20.38
C LEU A 175 6.57 -2.56 -20.79
N VAL A 176 6.81 -3.40 -21.81
CA VAL A 176 8.13 -3.54 -22.44
C VAL A 176 8.44 -2.29 -23.27
N VAL A 177 9.49 -1.57 -22.87
CA VAL A 177 9.92 -0.34 -23.55
C VAL A 177 11.07 -0.59 -24.52
N ASP A 178 11.96 -1.54 -24.20
CA ASP A 178 13.13 -1.88 -25.01
C ASP A 178 13.43 -3.38 -24.92
N SER A 179 14.05 -3.95 -25.95
CA SER A 179 14.39 -5.37 -25.99
C SER A 179 15.70 -5.58 -26.72
N LYS A 180 16.61 -6.34 -26.11
CA LYS A 180 17.95 -6.58 -26.61
C LYS A 180 18.25 -8.07 -26.69
N LYS A 181 19.02 -8.43 -27.70
CA LYS A 181 19.48 -9.80 -27.94
C LYS A 181 21.00 -9.81 -28.02
N TYR A 182 21.63 -10.73 -27.28
CA TYR A 182 23.07 -10.94 -27.28
C TYR A 182 23.37 -12.42 -27.54
N MET A 183 24.49 -12.68 -28.22
CA MET A 183 24.97 -14.03 -28.55
C MET A 183 26.34 -14.24 -27.90
N GLY A 184 26.55 -15.38 -27.25
CA GLY A 184 27.77 -15.65 -26.49
C GLY A 184 27.73 -14.99 -25.11
N GLU A 185 28.88 -14.57 -24.59
CA GLU A 185 28.97 -13.95 -23.27
C GLU A 185 28.44 -12.51 -23.27
N ILE A 186 27.79 -12.12 -22.16
CA ILE A 186 27.32 -10.76 -21.92
C ILE A 186 27.92 -10.24 -20.61
N ASN A 187 28.51 -9.05 -20.66
CA ASN A 187 29.00 -8.35 -19.47
C ASN A 187 28.06 -7.22 -19.08
N GLU A 188 27.38 -6.62 -20.05
CA GLU A 188 26.52 -5.46 -19.83
C GLU A 188 25.35 -5.39 -20.81
N ALA A 189 24.25 -4.81 -20.34
CA ALA A 189 23.14 -4.35 -21.17
C ALA A 189 22.73 -2.95 -20.71
N PHE A 190 22.39 -2.11 -21.66
CA PHE A 190 21.99 -0.71 -21.44
C PHE A 190 20.68 -0.45 -22.16
N SER A 191 19.82 0.44 -21.67
CA SER A 191 18.69 0.96 -22.45
C SER A 191 18.69 2.48 -22.44
N GLU A 192 18.42 3.10 -23.59
CA GLU A 192 18.23 4.56 -23.67
C GLU A 192 16.86 5.00 -23.16
N LYS A 193 15.92 4.06 -23.00
CA LYS A 193 14.58 4.32 -22.49
C LYS A 193 14.54 4.14 -20.99
N GLU A 194 13.67 4.88 -20.33
CA GLU A 194 13.44 4.73 -18.90
C GLU A 194 12.86 3.34 -18.58
N TRP A 195 13.36 2.69 -17.53
CA TRP A 195 12.87 1.38 -17.07
C TRP A 195 12.98 1.27 -15.54
N ASN A 196 12.14 0.42 -14.95
CA ASN A 196 12.15 0.08 -13.52
C ASN A 196 12.19 -1.44 -13.26
N LEU A 197 11.95 -2.23 -14.30
CA LEU A 197 11.96 -3.68 -14.28
C LEU A 197 12.70 -4.21 -15.51
N TYR A 198 13.19 -5.44 -15.44
CA TYR A 198 13.67 -6.16 -16.60
C TYR A 198 13.33 -7.64 -16.53
N ASP A 199 13.14 -8.24 -17.71
CA ASP A 199 13.10 -9.69 -17.87
C ASP A 199 14.41 -10.13 -18.52
N LEU A 200 14.97 -11.23 -18.04
CA LEU A 200 16.11 -11.91 -18.66
C LEU A 200 15.70 -13.35 -18.97
N GLU A 201 15.82 -13.74 -20.23
CA GLU A 201 15.72 -15.13 -20.68
C GLU A 201 17.04 -15.52 -21.35
N VAL A 202 17.55 -16.71 -21.05
CA VAL A 202 18.76 -17.25 -21.67
C VAL A 202 18.46 -18.60 -22.28
N TYR A 203 18.78 -18.73 -23.56
CA TYR A 203 18.58 -19.95 -24.33
C TYR A 203 19.91 -20.56 -24.75
N THR A 204 19.95 -21.87 -24.93
CA THR A 204 21.04 -22.55 -25.64
C THR A 204 20.93 -22.32 -27.15
N SER A 205 21.96 -22.73 -27.91
CA SER A 205 21.93 -22.73 -29.37
C SER A 205 20.80 -23.58 -29.96
N ASP A 206 20.34 -24.59 -29.22
CA ASP A 206 19.23 -25.48 -29.61
C ASP A 206 17.86 -24.92 -29.20
N TYR A 207 17.84 -23.67 -28.73
CA TYR A 207 16.64 -22.93 -28.30
C TYR A 207 15.97 -23.47 -27.02
N ASP A 208 16.71 -24.21 -26.19
CA ASP A 208 16.23 -24.61 -24.87
C ASP A 208 16.41 -23.46 -23.87
N LEU A 209 15.35 -23.11 -23.14
CA LEU A 209 15.39 -22.11 -22.08
C LEU A 209 16.15 -22.68 -20.87
N VAL A 210 17.25 -22.03 -20.48
CA VAL A 210 18.12 -22.49 -19.39
C VAL A 210 18.16 -21.52 -18.21
N TYR A 211 17.77 -20.26 -18.42
CA TYR A 211 17.62 -19.30 -17.34
C TYR A 211 16.46 -18.35 -17.65
N ALA A 212 15.63 -18.07 -16.65
CA ALA A 212 14.66 -16.98 -16.73
C ALA A 212 14.55 -16.25 -15.39
N ASN A 213 14.50 -14.93 -15.46
CA ASN A 213 14.17 -14.06 -14.35
C ASN A 213 13.23 -12.96 -14.86
N TYR A 214 12.03 -12.90 -14.30
CA TYR A 214 10.94 -12.02 -14.75
C TYR A 214 10.64 -10.96 -13.71
N ASP A 215 10.28 -9.76 -14.17
CA ASP A 215 9.98 -8.62 -13.31
C ASP A 215 11.08 -8.34 -12.28
N ALA A 216 12.34 -8.56 -12.68
CA ALA A 216 13.49 -8.31 -11.83
C ALA A 216 13.66 -6.79 -11.66
N SER A 217 13.93 -6.37 -10.42
CA SER A 217 14.07 -4.96 -10.05
C SER A 217 15.30 -4.75 -9.19
N PHE A 218 15.73 -3.50 -9.10
CA PHE A 218 16.74 -3.04 -8.17
C PHE A 218 16.13 -2.00 -7.24
N ILE A 219 16.52 -2.04 -5.96
CA ILE A 219 16.15 -1.00 -5.01
C ILE A 219 17.03 0.22 -5.29
N SER A 220 16.41 1.30 -5.78
CA SER A 220 17.09 2.56 -6.09
C SER A 220 17.03 3.59 -4.96
N SER A 221 15.93 3.59 -4.20
CA SER A 221 15.70 4.45 -3.05
C SER A 221 14.75 3.80 -2.06
N ILE A 222 14.82 4.25 -0.81
CA ILE A 222 13.89 3.89 0.27
C ILE A 222 13.38 5.20 0.85
N ASN A 223 12.09 5.44 0.75
CA ASN A 223 11.42 6.56 1.41
C ASN A 223 10.66 6.04 2.63
N VAL A 224 11.05 6.51 3.82
CA VAL A 224 10.40 6.18 5.08
C VAL A 224 9.71 7.43 5.61
N ASN A 225 8.38 7.44 5.51
CA ASN A 225 7.54 8.42 6.18
C ASN A 225 7.32 8.02 7.64
N MET A 226 8.18 8.50 8.53
CA MET A 226 7.99 8.31 9.97
C MET A 226 7.11 9.43 10.53
N ASN A 227 5.95 9.04 11.06
CA ASN A 227 5.07 9.94 11.78
C ASN A 227 5.13 9.62 13.28
N ILE A 228 5.68 10.55 14.06
CA ILE A 228 5.56 10.47 15.52
C ILE A 228 4.20 11.04 15.89
N VAL A 229 3.28 10.14 16.26
CA VAL A 229 1.94 10.52 16.75
C VAL A 229 2.02 10.76 18.24
N SER A 230 1.95 12.03 18.64
CA SER A 230 1.83 12.36 20.06
C SER A 230 0.36 12.54 20.41
N ASN A 231 -0.17 11.70 21.30
CA ASN A 231 -1.52 11.88 21.84
C ASN A 231 -1.50 13.09 22.79
N LYS A 232 -2.14 14.18 22.37
CA LYS A 232 -2.30 15.41 23.14
C LYS A 232 -3.58 15.37 23.97
N GLY A 233 -4.26 14.24 24.07
CA GLY A 233 -5.37 13.97 24.99
C GLY A 233 -6.70 13.77 24.27
N ALA A 234 -7.80 13.83 25.02
CA ALA A 234 -9.11 13.42 24.52
C ALA A 234 -10.21 14.36 24.99
N LYS A 235 -11.19 14.64 24.12
CA LYS A 235 -12.39 15.42 24.44
C LYS A 235 -13.64 14.59 24.18
N LYS A 236 -14.50 14.47 25.19
CA LYS A 236 -15.81 13.86 25.03
C LYS A 236 -16.72 14.86 24.32
N LEU A 237 -17.43 14.39 23.30
CA LEU A 237 -18.39 15.21 22.57
C LEU A 237 -19.65 15.45 23.42
N ASN A 238 -20.29 16.60 23.22
CA ASN A 238 -21.45 17.05 23.98
C ASN A 238 -22.72 16.32 23.54
N THR A 239 -22.89 16.12 22.23
CA THR A 239 -24.10 15.56 21.62
C THR A 239 -23.95 14.08 21.24
N SER A 240 -22.79 13.48 21.52
CA SER A 240 -22.56 12.04 21.31
C SER A 240 -21.79 11.40 22.46
N SER A 241 -21.90 10.08 22.60
CA SER A 241 -21.07 9.32 23.55
C SER A 241 -19.61 9.17 23.10
N LYS A 242 -19.24 9.71 21.93
CA LYS A 242 -17.91 9.58 21.32
C LYS A 242 -16.90 10.48 22.03
N THR A 243 -15.64 10.06 21.99
CA THR A 243 -14.50 10.83 22.49
C THR A 243 -13.50 10.99 21.34
N VAL A 244 -13.20 12.24 20.98
CA VAL A 244 -12.21 12.56 19.95
C VAL A 244 -10.83 12.65 20.59
N LYS A 245 -9.84 12.01 19.98
CA LYS A 245 -8.44 12.12 20.39
C LYS A 245 -7.78 13.27 19.65
N LEU A 246 -7.15 14.17 20.40
CA LEU A 246 -6.34 15.24 19.87
C LEU A 246 -4.92 14.71 19.67
N LYS A 247 -4.41 14.81 18.45
CA LYS A 247 -3.10 14.29 18.05
C LYS A 247 -2.28 15.41 17.43
N SER A 248 -0.97 15.36 17.62
CA SER A 248 -0.03 16.11 16.79
C SER A 248 0.84 15.12 16.01
N TYR A 249 1.06 15.43 14.75
CA TYR A 249 1.96 14.66 13.89
C TYR A 249 3.24 15.46 13.66
N ASN A 250 4.37 14.88 14.00
CA ASN A 250 5.67 15.33 13.52
C ASN A 250 6.14 14.31 12.49
N SER A 251 6.32 14.76 11.25
CA SER A 251 6.84 13.95 10.17
C SER A 251 8.28 14.36 9.85
N GLU A 252 9.21 13.42 9.92
CA GLU A 252 10.53 13.56 9.31
C GLU A 252 10.65 12.47 8.24
N PRO A 253 10.49 12.82 6.95
CA PRO A 253 10.74 11.85 5.89
C PRO A 253 12.24 11.54 5.85
N ILE A 254 12.56 10.25 5.90
CA ILE A 254 13.92 9.78 5.63
C ILE A 254 13.93 9.24 4.21
N GLU A 255 14.68 9.90 3.35
CA GLU A 255 14.97 9.44 2.00
C GLU A 255 16.41 8.92 1.94
N ILE A 256 16.58 7.65 1.57
CA ILE A 256 17.87 7.03 1.32
C ILE A 256 17.95 6.68 -0.16
N GLY A 257 18.99 7.14 -0.84
CA GLY A 257 19.13 7.05 -2.29
C GLY A 257 18.52 8.26 -2.99
N GLU A 258 18.54 8.26 -4.32
CA GLU A 258 17.84 9.29 -5.09
C GLU A 258 16.50 8.73 -5.54
N PHE A 259 15.41 9.24 -4.99
CA PHE A 259 14.09 9.05 -5.56
C PHE A 259 14.06 9.78 -6.90
N ASN A 260 14.07 9.03 -8.00
CA ASN A 260 13.85 9.60 -9.32
C ASN A 260 12.46 9.13 -9.80
N PRO A 261 11.39 9.83 -9.40
CA PRO A 261 10.09 9.62 -10.00
C PRO A 261 10.18 10.19 -11.41
N LYS A 262 10.70 9.38 -12.33
CA LYS A 262 10.68 9.75 -13.75
C LYS A 262 9.21 9.94 -14.12
N LYS A 263 8.87 11.04 -14.81
CA LYS A 263 7.48 11.52 -15.05
C LYS A 263 6.50 10.41 -15.52
N ILE A 264 7.00 9.40 -16.22
CA ILE A 264 6.21 8.26 -16.70
C ILE A 264 5.77 7.34 -15.56
N THR A 265 6.64 7.06 -14.59
CA THR A 265 6.29 6.23 -13.42
C THR A 265 5.19 6.89 -12.59
N ASP A 266 5.28 8.20 -12.38
CA ASP A 266 4.24 8.99 -11.71
C ASP A 266 2.93 8.99 -12.47
N TYR A 267 2.99 9.19 -13.80
CA TYR A 267 1.81 9.11 -14.65
C TYR A 267 1.11 7.75 -14.51
N LEU A 268 1.85 6.65 -14.63
CA LEU A 268 1.30 5.29 -14.53
C LEU A 268 0.79 4.98 -13.11
N TYR A 269 1.44 5.51 -12.08
CA TYR A 269 0.94 5.42 -10.71
C TYR A 269 -0.38 6.18 -10.55
N GLN A 270 -0.47 7.40 -11.09
CA GLN A 270 -1.69 8.22 -11.05
C GLN A 270 -2.81 7.56 -11.86
N GLU A 271 -2.53 7.01 -13.05
CA GLU A 271 -3.48 6.30 -13.89
C GLU A 271 -4.05 5.07 -13.16
N ASN A 272 -3.18 4.24 -12.56
CA ASN A 272 -3.60 3.09 -11.75
C ASN A 272 -4.37 3.51 -10.49
N SER A 273 -3.95 4.60 -9.84
CA SER A 273 -4.63 5.13 -8.66
C SER A 273 -6.02 5.67 -9.02
N MET A 274 -6.16 6.37 -10.15
CA MET A 274 -7.46 6.79 -10.67
C MET A 274 -8.33 5.58 -10.99
N ALA A 275 -7.81 4.57 -11.70
CA ALA A 275 -8.54 3.33 -11.99
C ALA A 275 -8.99 2.60 -10.71
N LYS A 276 -8.14 2.59 -9.66
CA LYS A 276 -8.49 2.07 -8.33
C LYS A 276 -9.56 2.89 -7.61
N LYS A 277 -9.50 4.22 -7.69
CA LYS A 277 -10.55 5.10 -7.15
C LYS A 277 -11.91 4.82 -7.82
N PHE A 278 -11.92 4.59 -9.13
CA PHE A 278 -13.14 4.21 -9.85
C PHE A 278 -13.64 2.79 -9.52
N SER A 279 -12.78 1.91 -8.99
CA SER A 279 -13.13 0.50 -8.73
C SER A 279 -13.28 0.12 -7.25
N SER A 280 -12.84 0.93 -6.28
CA SER A 280 -12.71 0.45 -4.89
C SER A 280 -13.18 1.33 -3.71
N GLN A 281 -13.63 2.59 -3.84
CA GLN A 281 -14.12 3.36 -2.67
C GLN A 281 -15.36 4.21 -2.95
N LYS A 282 -16.20 4.34 -1.91
CA LYS A 282 -17.50 5.02 -1.94
C LYS A 282 -17.32 6.52 -2.18
N LEU A 283 -17.44 6.95 -3.43
CA LEU A 283 -17.49 8.35 -3.88
C LEU A 283 -18.69 9.15 -3.32
N PHE A 284 -19.53 8.52 -2.48
CA PHE A 284 -20.84 9.02 -2.11
C PHE A 284 -21.27 8.47 -0.75
N HIS A 285 -21.59 9.38 0.16
CA HIS A 285 -22.28 9.08 1.40
C HIS A 285 -23.65 9.76 1.38
N PHE A 286 -24.70 9.00 1.67
CA PHE A 286 -26.03 9.52 1.95
C PHE A 286 -26.30 9.36 3.43
N LEU A 287 -26.61 10.47 4.08
CA LEU A 287 -26.95 10.56 5.49
C LEU A 287 -28.46 10.80 5.60
N THR A 288 -29.14 9.98 6.41
CA THR A 288 -30.55 10.17 6.74
C THR A 288 -30.73 10.99 8.00
N GLU A 289 -31.99 11.32 8.32
CA GLU A 289 -32.37 11.86 9.62
C GLU A 289 -31.81 10.97 10.76
N ASN A 290 -31.32 11.59 11.83
CA ASN A 290 -30.71 10.98 13.01
C ASN A 290 -29.35 10.27 12.80
N GLU A 291 -28.69 10.46 11.66
CA GLU A 291 -27.36 9.88 11.40
C GLU A 291 -26.20 10.82 11.73
N TYR A 292 -26.37 11.71 12.72
CA TYR A 292 -25.34 12.66 13.13
C TYR A 292 -24.00 12.00 13.50
N HIS A 293 -24.03 10.82 14.15
CA HIS A 293 -22.82 10.08 14.48
C HIS A 293 -22.03 9.64 13.24
N LYS A 294 -22.71 9.22 12.17
CA LYS A 294 -22.04 8.86 10.91
C LYS A 294 -21.39 10.07 10.26
N ALA A 295 -22.01 11.25 10.36
CA ALA A 295 -21.40 12.49 9.89
C ALA A 295 -20.11 12.82 10.65
N LEU A 296 -20.11 12.66 11.98
CA LEU A 296 -18.91 12.85 12.80
C LEU A 296 -17.80 11.85 12.48
N ASP A 297 -18.13 10.60 12.13
CA ASP A 297 -17.14 9.60 11.69
C ASP A 297 -16.50 10.03 10.36
N ILE A 298 -17.32 10.46 9.38
CA ILE A 298 -16.83 10.94 8.09
C ILE A 298 -15.92 12.17 8.27
N PHE A 299 -16.31 13.14 9.09
CA PHE A 299 -15.48 14.32 9.34
C PHE A 299 -14.19 13.99 10.11
N GLU A 300 -14.21 12.99 11.00
CA GLU A 300 -12.99 12.53 11.66
C GLU A 300 -12.04 11.90 10.66
N ASP A 301 -12.53 11.05 9.76
CA ASP A 301 -11.73 10.43 8.69
C ASP A 301 -11.11 11.48 7.76
N ILE A 302 -11.88 12.52 7.40
CA ILE A 302 -11.38 13.63 6.59
C ILE A 302 -10.29 14.40 7.36
N ALA A 303 -10.50 14.71 8.64
CA ALA A 303 -9.58 15.52 9.44
C ALA A 303 -8.34 14.77 9.95
N ASP A 304 -8.39 13.44 10.07
CA ASP A 304 -7.25 12.57 10.47
C ASP A 304 -6.30 12.26 9.29
N SER A 305 -6.51 12.86 8.12
CA SER A 305 -5.69 12.64 6.93
C SER A 305 -4.30 13.28 7.07
N SER A 306 -3.36 12.52 7.66
CA SER A 306 -2.00 12.97 8.01
C SER A 306 -1.11 13.39 6.84
N SER A 307 -1.51 13.12 5.59
CA SER A 307 -0.79 13.49 4.38
C SER A 307 -1.00 14.93 3.93
N TYR A 308 -1.93 15.68 4.54
CA TYR A 308 -2.25 17.05 4.15
C TYR A 308 -1.85 18.08 5.20
N ASN A 309 -1.43 19.26 4.73
CA ASN A 309 -0.95 20.34 5.60
C ASN A 309 -2.03 21.40 5.85
N ASN A 310 -2.99 21.53 4.93
CA ASN A 310 -4.07 22.51 5.01
C ASN A 310 -5.44 21.84 4.83
N LEU A 311 -6.41 22.34 5.58
CA LEU A 311 -7.83 22.03 5.43
C LEU A 311 -8.59 23.34 5.22
N TRP A 312 -9.35 23.44 4.14
CA TRP A 312 -10.23 24.56 3.84
C TRP A 312 -11.68 24.12 3.97
N ILE A 313 -12.48 24.86 4.73
CA ILE A 313 -13.92 24.69 4.82
C ILE A 313 -14.58 25.95 4.26
N PHE A 314 -15.48 25.76 3.32
CA PHE A 314 -16.38 26.80 2.84
C PHE A 314 -17.79 26.41 3.26
N ASP A 315 -18.34 27.11 4.24
CA ASP A 315 -19.72 26.92 4.69
C ASP A 315 -20.30 28.28 5.11
N PRO A 316 -21.34 28.78 4.41
CA PRO A 316 -21.88 30.11 4.69
C PRO A 316 -22.39 30.26 6.12
N TYR A 317 -22.77 29.15 6.78
CA TYR A 317 -23.32 29.14 8.13
C TYR A 317 -22.37 28.53 9.16
N ALA A 318 -21.06 28.45 8.88
CA ALA A 318 -20.09 27.75 9.73
C ALA A 318 -20.12 28.19 11.21
N ILE A 319 -20.36 29.46 11.48
CA ILE A 319 -20.41 30.02 12.85
C ILE A 319 -21.83 30.18 13.39
N ASN A 320 -22.88 29.81 12.63
CA ASN A 320 -24.26 30.04 13.04
C ASN A 320 -24.72 29.01 14.07
N TYR A 321 -24.65 29.40 15.35
CA TYR A 321 -25.03 28.59 16.50
C TYR A 321 -26.46 28.84 17.01
N LYS A 322 -27.22 29.75 16.37
CA LYS A 322 -28.53 30.24 16.87
C LYS A 322 -29.68 29.24 16.70
N THR A 323 -29.44 28.11 16.03
CA THR A 323 -30.39 26.98 15.97
C THR A 323 -30.45 26.22 17.30
N GLU A 324 -31.55 25.51 17.55
CA GLU A 324 -31.70 24.73 18.79
C GLU A 324 -30.59 23.67 18.91
N GLY A 325 -29.82 23.71 20.00
CA GLY A 325 -28.65 22.84 20.18
C GLY A 325 -27.44 23.17 19.30
N GLY A 326 -27.49 24.23 18.50
CA GLY A 326 -26.46 24.61 17.53
C GLY A 326 -25.07 24.84 18.15
N LYS A 327 -25.01 25.44 19.36
CA LYS A 327 -23.76 25.63 20.11
C LYS A 327 -23.02 24.30 20.34
N SER A 328 -23.69 23.30 20.91
CA SER A 328 -23.07 22.01 21.22
C SER A 328 -22.68 21.23 19.97
N LYS A 329 -23.47 21.32 18.89
CA LYS A 329 -23.18 20.64 17.61
C LYS A 329 -21.97 21.24 16.90
N LEU A 330 -21.90 22.57 16.83
CA LEU A 330 -20.74 23.24 16.24
C LEU A 330 -19.48 22.95 17.05
N GLU A 331 -19.57 22.98 18.39
CA GLU A 331 -18.45 22.64 19.24
C GLU A 331 -17.97 21.19 19.00
N ASP A 332 -18.89 20.24 18.82
CA ASP A 332 -18.53 18.85 18.51
C ASP A 332 -17.83 18.71 17.16
N ILE A 333 -18.36 19.38 16.12
CA ILE A 333 -17.77 19.38 14.78
C ILE A 333 -16.38 20.01 14.79
N TYR A 334 -16.21 21.17 15.43
CA TYR A 334 -14.90 21.80 15.57
C TYR A 334 -13.94 20.97 16.42
N SER A 335 -14.45 20.21 17.40
CA SER A 335 -13.63 19.27 18.17
C SER A 335 -13.13 18.10 17.30
N VAL A 336 -13.97 17.61 16.37
CA VAL A 336 -13.59 16.59 15.38
C VAL A 336 -12.59 17.15 14.37
N ILE A 337 -12.86 18.32 13.80
CA ILE A 337 -11.98 18.97 12.81
C ILE A 337 -10.63 19.34 13.44
N ALA A 338 -10.61 19.68 14.73
CA ALA A 338 -9.39 19.97 15.48
C ALA A 338 -8.62 18.70 15.95
N ASN A 339 -9.04 17.49 15.58
CA ASN A 339 -8.38 16.24 15.99
C ASN A 339 -6.88 16.23 15.63
N THR A 340 -6.51 16.84 14.50
CA THR A 340 -5.14 16.95 14.00
C THR A 340 -4.60 18.36 14.23
N LEU A 341 -3.91 18.58 15.35
CA LEU A 341 -3.47 19.93 15.76
C LEU A 341 -2.43 20.54 14.80
N SER A 342 -1.59 19.72 14.16
CA SER A 342 -0.53 20.19 13.25
C SER A 342 -1.04 20.74 11.90
N MET A 343 -2.29 20.47 11.52
CA MET A 343 -2.88 20.91 10.25
C MET A 343 -3.41 22.34 10.35
N ASN A 344 -3.13 23.19 9.36
CA ASN A 344 -3.69 24.54 9.29
C ASN A 344 -5.11 24.50 8.74
N LYS A 345 -6.09 24.95 9.51
CA LYS A 345 -7.51 24.83 9.18
C LYS A 345 -8.10 26.20 8.94
N LYS A 346 -8.66 26.43 7.75
CA LYS A 346 -9.20 27.72 7.33
C LYS A 346 -10.69 27.59 7.07
N ILE A 347 -11.49 28.37 7.77
CA ILE A 347 -12.95 28.30 7.74
C ILE A 347 -13.49 29.60 7.18
N VAL A 348 -14.13 29.51 6.01
CA VAL A 348 -14.73 30.63 5.30
C VAL A 348 -16.24 30.59 5.50
N TYR A 349 -16.79 31.69 6.01
CA TYR A 349 -18.24 31.83 6.26
C TYR A 349 -18.77 33.15 5.70
N GLU A 350 -20.08 33.18 5.48
CA GLU A 350 -20.77 34.37 4.99
C GLU A 350 -21.19 35.24 6.18
N PHE A 351 -20.79 36.51 6.15
CA PHE A 351 -21.33 37.52 7.06
C PHE A 351 -22.44 38.28 6.35
N ASN A 352 -23.68 37.88 6.65
CA ASN A 352 -24.87 38.51 6.08
C ASN A 352 -25.41 39.57 7.05
N ASN A 353 -25.17 40.85 6.72
CA ASN A 353 -25.69 41.99 7.44
C ASN A 353 -26.13 43.07 6.44
N SER A 354 -27.25 43.74 6.72
CA SER A 354 -27.80 44.82 5.90
C SER A 354 -27.09 46.17 6.08
N GLU A 355 -26.08 46.28 6.94
CA GLU A 355 -25.31 47.50 7.19
C GLU A 355 -24.46 47.89 5.97
N GLU A 356 -24.64 49.12 5.50
CA GLU A 356 -23.97 49.67 4.33
C GLU A 356 -22.61 50.27 4.69
N ASP A 357 -22.44 50.77 5.92
CA ASP A 357 -21.19 51.35 6.41
C ASP A 357 -20.13 50.25 6.63
N PRO A 358 -19.01 50.25 5.89
CA PRO A 358 -17.98 49.22 6.00
C PRO A 358 -17.36 49.09 7.39
N GLU A 359 -17.18 50.19 8.13
CA GLU A 359 -16.52 50.15 9.45
C GLU A 359 -17.44 49.52 10.49
N LYS A 360 -18.70 49.96 10.55
CA LYS A 360 -19.71 49.37 11.44
C LYS A 360 -19.99 47.91 11.11
N ARG A 361 -20.01 47.56 9.82
CA ARG A 361 -20.20 46.17 9.40
C ARG A 361 -19.08 45.27 9.92
N ILE A 362 -17.83 45.74 9.90
CA ILE A 362 -16.69 45.01 10.47
C ILE A 362 -16.83 44.88 11.99
N GLU A 363 -17.27 45.93 12.68
CA GLU A 363 -17.50 45.91 14.13
C GLU A 363 -18.58 44.90 14.53
N ILE A 364 -19.71 44.85 13.82
CA ILE A 364 -20.76 43.87 14.07
C ILE A 364 -20.25 42.44 13.81
N CYS A 365 -19.51 42.24 12.72
CA CYS A 365 -18.90 40.94 12.41
C CYS A 365 -17.95 40.47 13.52
N LYS A 366 -17.18 41.38 14.13
CA LYS A 366 -16.31 41.06 15.27
C LYS A 366 -17.12 40.63 16.49
N ASN A 367 -18.18 41.38 16.83
CA ASN A 367 -19.02 41.06 17.98
C ASN A 367 -19.75 39.70 17.80
N ASP A 368 -20.28 39.44 16.61
CA ASP A 368 -20.90 38.15 16.28
C ASP A 368 -19.90 37.00 16.38
N PHE A 369 -18.65 37.24 15.97
CA PHE A 369 -17.57 36.26 16.10
C PHE A 369 -17.16 36.04 17.55
N GLU A 370 -17.08 37.08 18.37
CA GLU A 370 -16.76 36.97 19.80
C GLU A 370 -17.81 36.11 20.52
N GLU A 371 -19.10 36.29 20.22
CA GLU A 371 -20.17 35.44 20.80
C GLU A 371 -20.06 33.98 20.34
N PHE A 372 -19.67 33.74 19.08
CA PHE A 372 -19.35 32.39 18.61
C PHE A 372 -18.10 31.83 19.30
N GLU A 373 -17.05 32.64 19.47
CA GLU A 373 -15.79 32.28 20.10
C GLU A 373 -16.03 31.80 21.54
N GLU A 374 -16.91 32.48 22.27
CA GLU A 374 -17.37 32.07 23.60
C GLU A 374 -18.02 30.68 23.57
N SER A 375 -18.78 30.34 22.53
CA SER A 375 -19.46 29.05 22.39
C SER A 375 -18.52 27.85 22.23
N ILE A 376 -17.28 28.08 21.76
CA ILE A 376 -16.25 27.04 21.61
C ILE A 376 -15.14 27.14 22.66
N THR A 377 -15.34 27.90 23.74
CA THR A 377 -14.33 28.14 24.78
C THR A 377 -13.83 26.86 25.42
N SER A 378 -14.70 25.86 25.64
CA SER A 378 -14.29 24.60 26.27
C SER A 378 -13.31 23.81 25.39
N LEU A 379 -13.43 23.91 24.06
CA LEU A 379 -12.44 23.37 23.11
C LEU A 379 -11.10 24.10 23.24
N LYS A 380 -11.13 25.44 23.26
CA LYS A 380 -9.91 26.26 23.42
C LYS A 380 -9.17 25.91 24.70
N ASP A 381 -9.88 25.85 25.83
CA ASP A 381 -9.30 25.54 27.13
C ASP A 381 -8.69 24.14 27.17
N ALA A 382 -9.33 23.15 26.54
CA ALA A 382 -8.83 21.78 26.48
C ALA A 382 -7.50 21.65 25.71
N VAL A 383 -7.27 22.53 24.74
CA VAL A 383 -6.04 22.58 23.92
C VAL A 383 -4.98 23.47 24.55
N ASN A 384 -5.36 24.69 24.98
CA ASN A 384 -4.46 25.67 25.60
C ASN A 384 -3.81 25.16 26.89
N LYS A 385 -4.54 24.40 27.72
CA LYS A 385 -3.98 23.77 28.94
C LYS A 385 -2.77 22.86 28.68
N LYS A 386 -2.54 22.48 27.42
CA LYS A 386 -1.48 21.57 27.01
C LYS A 386 -0.39 22.26 26.18
N GLY A 387 -0.44 23.59 26.07
CA GLY A 387 0.56 24.39 25.35
C GLY A 387 0.46 24.26 23.82
N GLU A 388 -0.66 23.75 23.30
CA GLU A 388 -0.90 23.57 21.87
C GLU A 388 -1.84 24.68 21.34
N ARG A 389 -1.91 24.84 20.02
CA ARG A 389 -2.87 25.74 19.33
C ARG A 389 -3.84 24.93 18.47
N LEU A 390 -5.05 25.44 18.29
CA LEU A 390 -6.07 24.81 17.45
C LEU A 390 -5.76 24.95 15.95
N ASN A 391 -5.00 26.00 15.60
CA ASN A 391 -4.63 26.37 14.23
C ASN A 391 -5.89 26.54 13.36
N LEU A 392 -6.91 27.20 13.91
CA LEU A 392 -8.16 27.53 13.22
C LEU A 392 -8.14 29.01 12.81
N GLU A 393 -8.15 29.28 11.51
CA GLU A 393 -8.27 30.62 10.94
C GLU A 393 -9.67 30.81 10.36
N PHE A 394 -10.44 31.73 10.91
CA PHE A 394 -11.78 32.07 10.44
C PHE A 394 -11.73 33.29 9.53
N LYS A 395 -12.42 33.23 8.38
CA LYS A 395 -12.49 34.30 7.38
C LYS A 395 -13.95 34.62 7.05
N ALA A 396 -14.35 35.86 7.28
CA ALA A 396 -15.69 36.33 6.95
C ALA A 396 -15.70 36.98 5.56
N THR A 397 -16.63 36.55 4.71
CA THR A 397 -16.87 37.17 3.41
C THR A 397 -18.24 37.81 3.32
N THR A 398 -18.34 38.95 2.63
CA THR A 398 -19.62 39.60 2.31
C THR A 398 -20.28 39.03 1.06
N LYS A 399 -19.56 38.18 0.31
CA LYS A 399 -20.07 37.60 -0.92
C LYS A 399 -20.89 36.36 -0.62
N HIS A 400 -22.16 36.39 -1.03
CA HIS A 400 -23.06 35.26 -0.88
C HIS A 400 -22.53 34.01 -1.61
N PHE A 401 -22.54 32.86 -0.94
CA PHE A 401 -22.28 31.56 -1.54
C PHE A 401 -23.15 30.49 -0.87
N HIS A 402 -23.71 29.59 -1.68
CA HIS A 402 -24.66 28.60 -1.19
C HIS A 402 -23.99 27.25 -0.92
N ASP A 403 -23.17 26.77 -1.85
CA ASP A 403 -22.63 25.41 -1.80
C ASP A 403 -21.50 25.29 -0.78
N ARG A 404 -21.41 24.12 -0.15
CA ARG A 404 -20.48 23.85 0.95
C ARG A 404 -19.41 22.87 0.53
N PHE A 405 -18.18 23.14 0.92
CA PHE A 405 -17.03 22.35 0.52
C PHE A 405 -16.02 22.15 1.65
N ILE A 406 -15.35 21.01 1.62
CA ILE A 406 -14.12 20.74 2.39
C ILE A 406 -13.02 20.39 1.40
N PHE A 407 -11.86 21.03 1.53
CA PHE A 407 -10.68 20.71 0.74
C PHE A 407 -9.49 20.39 1.66
N LEU A 408 -8.73 19.37 1.29
CA LEU A 408 -7.46 19.02 1.90
C LEU A 408 -6.36 19.28 0.87
N GLU A 409 -5.34 20.03 1.25
CA GLU A 409 -4.31 20.57 0.34
C GLU A 409 -2.90 20.38 0.94
N ASN A 410 -2.00 19.81 0.13
CA ASN A 410 -0.55 19.85 0.34
C ASN A 410 0.14 20.32 -0.95
N CYS A 411 1.48 20.29 -0.99
CA CYS A 411 2.24 20.80 -2.13
C CYS A 411 1.98 20.06 -3.46
N GLU A 412 1.50 18.81 -3.41
CA GLU A 412 1.43 17.91 -4.57
C GLU A 412 0.00 17.48 -4.92
N ASN A 413 -0.91 17.51 -3.94
CA ASN A 413 -2.21 16.86 -4.03
C ASN A 413 -3.32 17.70 -3.39
N ILE A 414 -4.50 17.60 -4.00
CA ILE A 414 -5.76 18.13 -3.48
C ILE A 414 -6.84 17.06 -3.47
N MET A 415 -7.58 17.01 -2.36
CA MET A 415 -8.79 16.22 -2.18
C MET A 415 -9.93 17.16 -1.80
N GLY A 416 -11.12 16.97 -2.36
CA GLY A 416 -12.26 17.85 -2.15
C GLY A 416 -13.54 17.08 -1.89
N TYR A 417 -14.42 17.65 -1.09
CA TYR A 417 -15.75 17.12 -0.78
C TYR A 417 -16.79 18.21 -0.95
N MET A 418 -17.90 17.88 -1.59
CA MET A 418 -19.10 18.70 -1.62
C MET A 418 -20.09 18.21 -0.57
N LEU A 419 -20.65 19.13 0.20
CA LEU A 419 -21.59 18.86 1.27
C LEU A 419 -22.99 19.33 0.89
N GLY A 420 -23.98 18.44 1.04
CA GLY A 420 -25.39 18.75 0.77
C GLY A 420 -26.08 19.57 1.87
N THR A 421 -25.43 19.79 3.02
CA THR A 421 -25.93 20.62 4.12
C THR A 421 -24.80 21.31 4.87
N SER A 422 -25.14 22.25 5.75
CA SER A 422 -24.19 22.96 6.61
C SER A 422 -23.82 22.15 7.85
N PHE A 423 -22.63 22.42 8.41
CA PHE A 423 -22.14 21.82 9.65
C PHE A 423 -23.16 21.84 10.78
N ASN A 424 -23.83 22.96 10.99
CA ASN A 424 -24.82 23.09 12.06
C ASN A 424 -26.11 22.26 11.87
N SER A 425 -26.30 21.64 10.69
CA SER A 425 -27.54 20.97 10.27
C SER A 425 -27.33 19.48 9.88
N PHE A 426 -26.12 18.94 10.02
CA PHE A 426 -25.87 17.52 9.71
C PHE A 426 -26.64 16.59 10.64
N GLY A 427 -27.14 15.48 10.09
CA GLY A 427 -27.89 14.47 10.84
C GLY A 427 -29.31 14.88 11.26
N GLU A 428 -29.73 16.12 10.97
CA GLU A 428 -31.12 16.55 11.15
C GLU A 428 -31.98 16.29 9.91
N ASN A 429 -31.36 16.36 8.73
CA ASN A 429 -32.03 16.22 7.43
C ASN A 429 -31.25 15.26 6.51
N TYR A 430 -31.92 14.80 5.46
CA TYR A 430 -31.25 14.07 4.37
C TYR A 430 -30.16 14.93 3.75
N SER A 431 -28.94 14.39 3.70
CA SER A 431 -27.80 15.09 3.13
C SER A 431 -26.85 14.13 2.43
N THR A 432 -26.06 14.67 1.52
CA THR A 432 -25.04 13.92 0.79
C THR A 432 -23.66 14.49 1.06
N ILE A 433 -22.66 13.62 1.04
CA ILE A 433 -21.25 14.00 1.00
C ILE A 433 -20.67 13.31 -0.23
N ILE A 434 -20.14 14.10 -1.16
CA ILE A 434 -19.64 13.62 -2.45
C ILE A 434 -18.17 13.97 -2.56
N GLU A 435 -17.32 12.97 -2.80
CA GLU A 435 -15.91 13.22 -3.09
C GLU A 435 -15.76 13.76 -4.52
N LEU A 436 -15.02 14.85 -4.65
CA LEU A 436 -14.72 15.49 -5.92
C LEU A 436 -13.44 14.89 -6.51
N THR A 437 -13.38 14.80 -7.85
CA THR A 437 -12.11 14.50 -8.51
C THR A 437 -11.09 15.60 -8.23
N SER A 438 -9.79 15.27 -8.19
CA SER A 438 -8.74 16.27 -7.90
C SER A 438 -8.76 17.46 -8.87
N ALA A 439 -9.09 17.24 -10.14
CA ALA A 439 -9.24 18.31 -11.12
C ALA A 439 -10.40 19.27 -10.78
N GLN A 440 -11.56 18.73 -10.40
CA GLN A 440 -12.72 19.54 -9.95
C GLN A 440 -12.40 20.28 -8.65
N ALA A 441 -11.79 19.59 -7.68
CA ALA A 441 -11.43 20.17 -6.40
C ALA A 441 -10.48 21.37 -6.58
N ASN A 442 -9.47 21.22 -7.44
CA ASN A 442 -8.52 22.30 -7.73
C ASN A 442 -9.19 23.52 -8.37
N ASP A 443 -9.98 23.29 -9.43
CA ASP A 443 -10.69 24.38 -10.14
C ASP A 443 -11.66 25.13 -9.20
N ILE A 444 -12.41 24.40 -8.37
CA ILE A 444 -13.37 25.01 -7.43
C ILE A 444 -12.62 25.77 -6.33
N LEU A 445 -11.61 25.18 -5.69
CA LEU A 445 -10.87 25.83 -4.59
C LEU A 445 -10.22 27.14 -5.06
N GLU A 446 -9.57 27.15 -6.22
CA GLU A 446 -8.95 28.34 -6.78
C GLU A 446 -9.97 29.44 -7.08
N LYS A 447 -11.13 29.07 -7.64
CA LYS A 447 -12.24 30.03 -7.86
C LYS A 447 -12.79 30.58 -6.56
N LEU A 448 -12.96 29.75 -5.53
CA LEU A 448 -13.47 30.19 -4.22
C LEU A 448 -12.48 31.11 -3.52
N LYS A 449 -11.19 30.74 -3.46
CA LYS A 449 -10.11 31.59 -2.91
C LYS A 449 -10.09 32.95 -3.62
N LYS A 450 -10.04 32.96 -4.95
CA LYS A 450 -9.98 34.20 -5.75
C LYS A 450 -11.21 35.09 -5.57
N ASN A 451 -12.41 34.51 -5.52
CA ASN A 451 -13.65 35.28 -5.54
C ASN A 451 -14.19 35.65 -4.16
N LEU A 452 -14.04 34.78 -3.15
CA LEU A 452 -14.58 35.00 -1.82
C LEU A 452 -13.57 35.71 -0.90
N LEU A 453 -12.28 35.45 -1.10
CA LEU A 453 -11.20 35.96 -0.22
C LEU A 453 -10.40 37.11 -0.82
N SER A 454 -10.86 37.72 -1.91
CA SER A 454 -10.27 38.97 -2.42
C SER A 454 -10.37 40.09 -1.39
N ASP A 455 -9.43 41.05 -1.41
CA ASP A 455 -9.37 42.18 -0.46
C ASP A 455 -10.67 42.99 -0.35
N LYS A 456 -11.52 42.95 -1.39
CA LYS A 456 -12.83 43.63 -1.40
C LYS A 456 -13.92 42.88 -0.64
N ASN A 457 -13.82 41.56 -0.55
CA ASN A 457 -14.88 40.69 -0.05
C ASN A 457 -14.55 40.11 1.33
N ASN A 458 -13.26 39.89 1.63
CA ASN A 458 -12.81 39.45 2.94
C ASN A 458 -12.78 40.64 3.91
N ILE A 459 -13.65 40.61 4.92
CA ILE A 459 -13.81 41.74 5.84
C ILE A 459 -13.26 41.46 7.25
N PHE A 460 -12.98 40.19 7.58
CA PHE A 460 -12.52 39.81 8.90
C PHE A 460 -11.73 38.50 8.85
N ASN A 461 -10.57 38.48 9.49
CA ASN A 461 -9.75 37.29 9.70
C ASN A 461 -9.40 37.17 11.19
N LYS A 462 -9.55 35.97 11.76
CA LYS A 462 -9.21 35.71 13.15
C LYS A 462 -8.66 34.29 13.32
N GLU A 463 -7.50 34.20 13.97
CA GLU A 463 -6.87 32.94 14.32
C GLU A 463 -7.18 32.57 15.78
N ILE A 464 -7.41 31.28 16.03
CA ILE A 464 -7.74 30.68 17.33
C ILE A 464 -6.78 29.52 17.64
#